data_AF-A0A674C282-F1
#
_entry.id   AF-A0A674C282-F1
#
_cell.length_a   1.000
_cell.length_b   1.000
_cell.length_c   1.000
_cell.angle_alpha   90.00
_cell.angle_beta   90.00
_cell.angle_gamma   90.00
#
_symmetry.space_group_name_H-M   'P 1'
#
loop_
_entity.id
_entity.type
_entity.pdbx_description
1 polymer ?
#
loop_
_entity_poly.entity_id
_entity_poly.type
_entity_poly.pdbx_seq_one_letter_code
_entity_poly.pdbx_strand_id
1 'polypeptide(L)'
;IRSKELSVELRDRIVSRHRSGEGYQNISAALTVPKNTVESIILKWKKFGTTKTFPKAVRPAKLSNQGRRALVREVTNNPMVTLTELQSSSVEMGEPSKRTAISAALHQSGLYGRLARRKPLLSKSQIGSLLDICQKASKGLPDNEKQDSLV
;
A
#
# COMPACT_ATOMS: atom_id res chain seq x y z
N ILE A 1 20.68 11.39 23.02
CA ILE A 1 20.55 10.97 21.59
C ILE A 1 20.49 9.45 21.56
N ARG A 2 19.53 8.83 20.85
CA ARG A 2 19.46 7.36 20.72
C ARG A 2 20.33 6.90 19.56
N SER A 3 21.15 5.88 19.77
CA SER A 3 21.97 5.25 18.74
C SER A 3 21.12 4.40 17.79
N LYS A 4 21.63 4.22 16.56
CA LYS A 4 21.01 3.38 15.54
C LYS A 4 20.85 1.95 16.06
N GLU A 5 19.74 1.31 15.71
CA GLU A 5 19.49 -0.07 16.08
C GLU A 5 20.53 -1.02 15.46
N LEU A 6 20.93 -2.05 16.23
CA LEU A 6 21.83 -3.12 15.74
C LEU A 6 21.17 -3.89 14.58
N SER A 7 21.98 -4.31 13.62
CA SER A 7 21.55 -5.17 12.50
C SER A 7 20.99 -6.49 13.01
N VAL A 8 20.08 -7.09 12.24
CA VAL A 8 19.45 -8.37 12.62
C VAL A 8 20.51 -9.46 12.78
N GLU A 9 21.46 -9.53 11.85
CA GLU A 9 22.58 -10.48 11.86
C GLU A 9 23.42 -10.40 13.14
N LEU A 10 23.75 -9.19 13.62
CA LEU A 10 24.50 -9.02 14.86
C LEU A 10 23.73 -9.53 16.07
N ARG A 11 22.41 -9.35 16.10
CA ARG A 11 21.57 -9.85 17.20
C ARG A 11 21.45 -11.37 17.17
N ASP A 12 21.33 -11.95 15.99
CA ASP A 12 21.30 -13.40 15.83
C ASP A 12 22.63 -14.00 16.28
N ARG A 13 23.77 -13.36 15.95
CA ARG A 13 25.10 -13.79 16.42
C ARG A 13 25.26 -13.70 17.94
N ILE A 14 24.68 -12.67 18.58
CA ILE A 14 24.62 -12.57 20.05
C ILE A 14 23.85 -13.76 20.63
N VAL A 15 22.69 -14.10 20.06
CA VAL A 15 21.88 -15.22 20.54
C VAL A 15 22.59 -16.56 20.33
N SER A 16 23.24 -16.76 19.18
CA SER A 16 24.01 -17.97 18.90
C SER A 16 25.14 -18.19 19.90
N ARG A 17 25.94 -17.15 20.19
CA ARG A 17 27.00 -17.22 21.22
C ARG A 17 26.45 -17.51 22.61
N HIS A 18 25.31 -16.91 22.96
CA HIS A 18 24.64 -17.19 24.24
C HIS A 18 24.17 -18.66 24.34
N ARG A 19 23.66 -19.24 23.25
CA ARG A 19 23.27 -20.67 23.19
C ARG A 19 24.48 -21.60 23.35
N SER A 20 25.66 -21.18 22.89
CA SER A 20 26.92 -21.90 23.11
C SER A 20 27.46 -21.79 24.56
N GLY A 21 26.76 -21.09 25.46
CA GLY A 21 27.15 -20.94 26.85
C GLY A 21 28.13 -19.80 27.14
N GLU A 22 28.41 -18.92 26.18
CA GLU A 22 29.27 -17.75 26.42
C GLU A 22 28.59 -16.76 27.40
N GLY A 23 29.38 -16.26 28.37
CA GLY A 23 28.93 -15.24 29.32
C GLY A 23 28.74 -13.85 28.66
N TYR A 24 27.90 -13.00 29.26
CA TYR A 24 27.55 -11.69 28.69
C TYR A 24 28.75 -10.77 28.43
N GLN A 25 29.77 -10.81 29.31
CA GLN A 25 30.99 -10.02 29.13
C GLN A 25 31.83 -10.50 27.94
N ASN A 26 31.94 -11.81 27.74
CA ASN A 26 32.70 -12.40 26.62
C ASN A 26 32.03 -12.06 25.28
N ILE A 27 30.71 -12.13 25.21
CA ILE A 27 29.95 -11.76 24.01
C ILE A 27 30.11 -10.27 23.72
N SER A 28 30.03 -9.42 24.75
CA SER A 28 30.20 -7.98 24.66
C SER A 28 31.58 -7.60 24.10
N ALA A 29 32.65 -8.22 24.63
CA ALA A 29 34.01 -8.01 24.16
C ALA A 29 34.20 -8.52 22.72
N ALA A 30 33.72 -9.72 22.41
CA ALA A 30 33.89 -10.36 21.10
C ALA A 30 33.17 -9.65 19.95
N LEU A 31 32.06 -8.96 20.23
CA LEU A 31 31.27 -8.24 19.24
C LEU A 31 31.39 -6.71 19.36
N THR A 32 32.19 -6.22 20.31
CA THR A 32 32.34 -4.78 20.62
C THR A 32 30.99 -4.08 20.84
N VAL A 33 30.05 -4.79 21.49
CA VAL A 33 28.71 -4.29 21.83
C VAL A 33 28.65 -4.06 23.34
N PRO A 34 28.03 -2.97 23.84
CA PRO A 34 27.87 -2.76 25.28
C PRO A 34 27.12 -3.91 25.97
N LYS A 35 27.58 -4.30 27.16
CA LYS A 35 26.97 -5.38 27.97
C LYS A 35 25.45 -5.22 28.14
N ASN A 36 24.98 -4.01 28.44
CA ASN A 36 23.55 -3.73 28.63
C ASN A 36 22.72 -4.06 27.37
N THR A 37 23.29 -3.84 26.18
CA THR A 37 22.64 -4.14 24.92
C THR A 37 22.55 -5.65 24.70
N VAL A 38 23.63 -6.39 24.97
CA VAL A 38 23.66 -7.87 24.91
C VAL A 38 22.60 -8.45 25.84
N GLU A 39 22.54 -7.97 27.08
CA GLU A 39 21.56 -8.39 28.08
C GLU A 39 20.12 -8.10 27.62
N SER A 40 19.85 -6.89 27.13
CA SER A 40 18.51 -6.51 26.63
C SER A 40 18.03 -7.40 25.46
N ILE A 41 18.95 -7.82 24.59
CA ILE A 41 18.65 -8.69 23.45
C ILE A 41 18.34 -10.10 23.94
N ILE A 42 19.15 -10.63 24.86
CA ILE A 42 18.96 -11.98 25.41
C ILE A 42 17.67 -12.05 26.23
N LEU A 43 17.38 -11.05 27.07
CA LEU A 43 16.12 -10.95 27.81
C LEU A 43 14.91 -10.93 26.86
N LYS A 44 14.99 -10.14 25.78
CA LYS A 44 13.94 -10.10 24.75
C LYS A 44 13.77 -11.45 24.06
N TRP A 45 14.87 -12.09 23.68
CA TRP A 45 14.85 -13.40 23.04
C TRP A 45 14.28 -14.47 23.97
N LYS A 46 14.66 -14.50 25.25
CA LYS A 46 14.09 -15.43 26.25
C LYS A 46 12.58 -15.22 26.43
N LYS A 47 12.10 -13.98 26.36
CA LYS A 47 10.68 -13.64 26.56
C LYS A 47 9.81 -13.89 25.33
N PHE A 48 10.27 -13.54 24.13
CA PHE A 48 9.47 -13.53 22.90
C PHE A 48 9.92 -14.54 21.85
N GLY A 49 11.08 -15.19 22.03
CA GLY A 49 11.66 -16.12 21.06
C GLY A 49 12.27 -15.44 19.82
N THR A 50 12.19 -14.11 19.70
CA THR A 50 12.58 -13.37 18.49
C THR A 50 13.69 -12.34 18.76
N THR A 51 14.61 -12.20 17.82
CA THR A 51 15.68 -11.17 17.80
C THR A 51 15.29 -9.90 17.05
N LYS A 52 14.28 -9.98 16.18
CA LYS A 52 13.76 -8.86 15.39
C LYS A 52 13.13 -7.79 16.30
N THR A 53 13.34 -6.52 15.98
CA THR A 53 12.61 -5.42 16.64
C THR A 53 11.15 -5.48 16.20
N PHE A 54 10.24 -5.50 17.15
CA PHE A 54 8.82 -5.32 16.84
C PHE A 54 8.59 -3.93 16.24
N PRO A 55 7.72 -3.81 15.22
CA PRO A 55 7.35 -2.51 14.70
C PRO A 55 6.84 -1.65 15.85
N LYS A 56 7.29 -0.40 15.88
CA LYS A 56 6.84 0.53 16.90
C LYS A 56 5.33 0.69 16.80
N ALA A 57 4.64 0.63 17.93
CA ALA A 57 3.22 0.94 17.99
C ALA A 57 2.99 2.34 17.38
N VAL A 58 2.19 2.38 16.32
CA VAL A 58 1.82 3.62 15.64
C VAL A 58 0.50 4.11 16.23
N ARG A 59 0.30 5.43 16.18
CA ARG A 59 -0.98 6.02 16.56
C ARG A 59 -2.08 5.45 15.65
N PRO A 60 -3.21 4.98 16.21
CA PRO A 60 -4.33 4.52 15.41
C PRO A 60 -4.88 5.66 14.52
N ALA A 61 -5.40 5.29 13.36
CA ALA A 61 -6.09 6.23 12.48
C ALA A 61 -7.36 6.77 13.18
N LYS A 62 -7.76 7.99 12.80
CA LYS A 62 -8.98 8.61 13.33
C LYS A 62 -10.26 7.92 12.87
N LEU A 63 -10.27 7.47 11.62
CA LEU A 63 -11.37 6.73 11.02
C LEU A 63 -11.23 5.26 11.37
N SER A 64 -12.35 4.62 11.67
CA SER A 64 -12.36 3.17 11.82
C SER A 64 -12.23 2.48 10.46
N ASN A 65 -11.94 1.18 10.48
CA ASN A 65 -11.96 0.37 9.27
C ASN A 65 -13.35 0.34 8.62
N GLN A 66 -14.42 0.45 9.41
CA GLN A 66 -15.79 0.49 8.90
C GLN A 66 -16.09 1.83 8.23
N GLY A 67 -15.81 2.94 8.91
CA GLY A 67 -15.99 4.28 8.36
C GLY A 67 -15.20 4.47 7.06
N ARG A 68 -13.94 4.02 7.03
CA ARG A 68 -13.13 4.04 5.80
C ARG A 68 -13.78 3.26 4.65
N ARG A 69 -14.29 2.05 4.91
CA ARG A 69 -14.96 1.23 3.87
C ARG A 69 -16.25 1.89 3.37
N ALA A 70 -17.01 2.51 4.25
CA ALA A 70 -18.24 3.19 3.88
C ALA A 70 -17.94 4.40 2.96
N LEU A 71 -16.96 5.22 3.31
CA LEU A 71 -16.49 6.33 2.47
C LEU A 71 -16.00 5.86 1.09
N VAL A 72 -15.23 4.76 1.04
CA VAL A 72 -14.78 4.19 -0.23
C VAL A 72 -15.96 3.73 -1.09
N ARG A 73 -16.98 3.10 -0.49
CA ARG A 73 -18.19 2.68 -1.20
C ARG A 73 -18.96 3.88 -1.75
N GLU A 74 -19.11 4.93 -0.95
CA GLU A 74 -19.78 6.17 -1.34
C GLU A 74 -19.13 6.81 -2.57
N VAL A 75 -17.79 6.97 -2.54
CA VAL A 75 -17.02 7.52 -3.67
C VAL A 75 -17.04 6.59 -4.90
N THR A 76 -17.10 5.28 -4.71
CA THR A 76 -17.16 4.33 -5.83
C THR A 76 -18.52 4.39 -6.52
N ASN A 77 -19.61 4.55 -5.76
CA ASN A 77 -20.96 4.67 -6.30
C ASN A 77 -21.18 6.02 -7.00
N ASN A 78 -20.64 7.10 -6.42
CA ASN A 78 -20.70 8.43 -7.01
C ASN A 78 -19.30 9.07 -6.98
N PRO A 79 -18.54 9.02 -8.10
CA PRO A 79 -17.17 9.53 -8.15
C PRO A 79 -17.08 11.06 -8.13
N MET A 80 -18.20 11.77 -8.26
CA MET A 80 -18.25 13.25 -8.23
C MET A 80 -18.51 13.81 -6.83
N VAL A 81 -18.62 12.96 -5.80
CA VAL A 81 -18.87 13.40 -4.43
C VAL A 81 -17.72 14.27 -3.90
N THR A 82 -18.09 15.37 -3.27
CA THR A 82 -17.16 16.32 -2.68
C THR A 82 -16.73 15.90 -1.29
N LEU A 83 -15.53 16.34 -0.87
CA LEU A 83 -15.05 16.09 0.51
C LEU A 83 -15.96 16.68 1.60
N THR A 84 -16.77 17.68 1.26
CA THR A 84 -17.78 18.27 2.15
C THR A 84 -18.94 17.33 2.41
N GLU A 85 -19.45 16.69 1.35
CA GLU A 85 -20.54 15.72 1.46
C GLU A 85 -20.08 14.48 2.23
N LEU A 86 -18.86 13.98 1.93
CA LEU A 86 -18.23 12.90 2.69
C LEU A 86 -18.02 13.24 4.17
N GLN A 87 -17.81 14.52 4.48
CA GLN A 87 -17.69 14.95 5.87
C GLN A 87 -19.04 14.86 6.58
N SER A 88 -20.12 15.26 5.92
CA SER A 88 -21.49 15.10 6.45
C SER A 88 -21.85 13.63 6.62
N SER A 89 -21.59 12.77 5.62
CA SER A 89 -21.86 11.33 5.71
C SER A 89 -21.06 10.67 6.84
N SER A 90 -19.82 11.10 7.05
CA SER A 90 -18.99 10.65 8.17
C SER A 90 -19.60 10.99 9.54
N VAL A 91 -20.24 12.16 9.66
CA VAL A 91 -20.95 12.56 10.89
C VAL A 91 -22.22 11.73 11.09
N GLU A 92 -22.98 11.50 10.02
CA GLU A 92 -24.19 10.64 10.04
C GLU A 92 -23.87 9.21 10.46
N MET A 93 -22.72 8.69 10.04
CA MET A 93 -22.20 7.37 10.46
C MET A 93 -21.71 7.34 11.92
N GLY A 94 -21.71 8.46 12.63
CA GLY A 94 -21.22 8.55 14.02
C GLY A 94 -19.69 8.67 14.14
N GLU A 95 -18.97 8.89 13.04
CA GLU A 95 -17.51 9.06 13.02
C GLU A 95 -17.12 10.46 12.55
N PRO A 96 -17.29 11.51 13.36
CA PRO A 96 -16.97 12.88 12.95
C PRO A 96 -15.47 13.02 12.62
N SER A 97 -15.17 13.16 11.33
CA SER A 97 -13.80 13.22 10.82
C SER A 97 -13.53 14.52 10.07
N LYS A 98 -12.28 15.00 10.17
CA LYS A 98 -11.84 16.19 9.42
C LYS A 98 -11.61 15.82 7.95
N ARG A 99 -11.82 16.76 7.03
CA ARG A 99 -11.58 16.58 5.58
C ARG A 99 -10.21 15.99 5.26
N THR A 100 -9.17 16.39 5.98
CA THR A 100 -7.81 15.86 5.80
C THR A 100 -7.68 14.37 6.14
N ALA A 101 -8.41 13.90 7.16
CA ALA A 101 -8.44 12.48 7.53
C ALA A 101 -9.19 11.65 6.48
N ILE A 102 -10.29 12.17 5.95
CA ILE A 102 -11.07 11.56 4.87
C ILE A 102 -10.22 11.46 3.59
N SER A 103 -9.58 12.56 3.17
CA SER A 103 -8.70 12.56 2.01
C SER A 103 -7.51 11.60 2.16
N ALA A 104 -6.86 11.57 3.33
CA ALA A 104 -5.78 10.62 3.59
C ALA A 104 -6.25 9.16 3.52
N ALA A 105 -7.45 8.87 4.03
CA ALA A 105 -8.04 7.53 3.96
C ALA A 105 -8.38 7.11 2.53
N LEU A 106 -8.87 8.03 1.69
CA LEU A 106 -9.13 7.79 0.27
C LEU A 106 -7.84 7.57 -0.52
N HIS A 107 -6.79 8.35 -0.24
CA HIS A 107 -5.48 8.16 -0.85
C HIS A 107 -4.87 6.80 -0.49
N GLN A 108 -5.05 6.31 0.74
CA GLN A 108 -4.63 4.96 1.13
C GLN A 108 -5.37 3.85 0.35
N SER A 109 -6.59 4.12 -0.13
CA SER A 109 -7.32 3.23 -1.04
C SER A 109 -7.05 3.49 -2.53
N GLY A 110 -6.14 4.40 -2.88
CA GLY A 110 -5.80 4.72 -4.27
C GLY A 110 -6.84 5.60 -4.99
N LEU A 111 -7.78 6.18 -4.25
CA LEU A 111 -8.79 7.09 -4.80
C LEU A 111 -8.26 8.53 -4.70
N TYR A 112 -8.16 9.19 -5.84
CA TYR A 112 -7.63 10.54 -5.96
C TYR A 112 -8.58 11.42 -6.76
N GLY A 113 -8.54 12.73 -6.50
CA GLY A 113 -9.20 13.71 -7.35
C GLY A 113 -8.68 13.62 -8.78
N ARG A 114 -9.60 13.55 -9.75
CA ARG A 114 -9.34 13.55 -11.19
C ARG A 114 -10.40 14.40 -11.89
N LEU A 115 -10.05 14.92 -13.07
CA LEU A 115 -11.00 15.60 -13.94
C LEU A 115 -11.40 14.66 -15.07
N ALA A 116 -12.72 14.54 -15.30
CA ALA A 116 -13.24 13.79 -16.44
C ALA A 116 -12.84 14.49 -17.74
N ARG A 117 -12.33 13.73 -18.72
CA ARG A 117 -12.06 14.27 -20.06
C ARG A 117 -13.36 14.47 -20.81
N ARG A 118 -13.47 15.58 -21.55
CA ARG A 118 -14.59 15.79 -22.49
C ARG A 118 -14.56 14.68 -23.54
N LYS A 119 -15.68 14.00 -23.72
CA LYS A 119 -15.89 12.99 -24.76
C LYS A 119 -17.07 13.39 -25.63
N PRO A 120 -17.02 13.11 -26.94
CA PRO A 120 -18.20 13.29 -27.79
C PRO A 120 -19.33 12.38 -27.32
N LEU A 121 -20.57 12.85 -27.46
CA LEU A 121 -21.75 12.05 -27.18
C LEU A 121 -22.00 11.13 -28.37
N LEU A 122 -21.83 9.83 -28.16
CA LEU A 122 -22.02 8.82 -29.20
C LEU A 122 -23.35 8.10 -29.01
N SER A 123 -24.07 7.90 -30.10
CA SER A 123 -25.26 7.04 -30.13
C SER A 123 -24.86 5.56 -30.10
N LYS A 124 -25.81 4.69 -29.71
CA LYS A 124 -25.58 3.24 -29.67
C LYS A 124 -25.15 2.67 -31.04
N SER A 125 -25.75 3.18 -32.12
CA SER A 125 -25.39 2.81 -33.49
C SER A 125 -23.96 3.22 -33.83
N GLN A 126 -23.55 4.45 -33.48
CA GLN A 126 -22.18 4.93 -33.71
C GLN A 126 -21.15 4.09 -32.95
N ILE A 127 -21.42 3.72 -31.69
CA ILE A 127 -20.54 2.85 -30.90
C ILE A 127 -20.38 1.49 -31.58
N GLY A 128 -21.48 0.89 -32.06
CA GLY A 128 -21.46 -0.39 -32.76
C GLY A 128 -20.62 -0.35 -34.04
N SER A 129 -20.84 0.65 -34.90
CA SER A 129 -20.07 0.82 -36.13
C SER A 129 -18.58 1.06 -35.86
N LEU A 130 -18.23 1.89 -34.86
CA LEU A 130 -16.84 2.13 -34.48
C LEU A 130 -16.15 0.86 -33.95
N LEU A 131 -16.86 0.02 -33.19
CA LEU A 131 -16.33 -1.26 -32.72
C LEU A 131 -16.07 -2.22 -33.89
N ASP A 132 -16.98 -2.31 -34.85
CA ASP A 132 -16.81 -3.15 -36.05
C ASP A 132 -15.63 -2.67 -36.91
N ILE A 133 -15.48 -1.36 -37.12
CA ILE A 133 -14.33 -0.76 -37.82
C ILE A 133 -13.02 -1.12 -37.10
N CYS A 134 -12.95 -0.98 -35.77
CA CYS A 134 -11.77 -1.36 -35.00
C CYS A 134 -11.48 -2.87 -35.06
N GLN A 135 -12.50 -3.72 -35.01
CA GLN A 135 -12.34 -5.17 -35.11
C GLN A 135 -11.84 -5.60 -36.49
N LYS A 136 -12.34 -4.97 -37.57
CA LYS A 136 -11.87 -5.17 -38.95
C LYS A 136 -10.43 -4.70 -39.13
N ALA A 137 -10.10 -3.51 -38.64
CA ALA A 137 -8.74 -2.98 -38.68
C ALA A 137 -7.73 -3.85 -37.91
N SER A 138 -8.14 -4.44 -36.78
CA SER A 138 -7.33 -5.38 -35.99
C SER A 138 -7.10 -6.72 -36.71
N LYS A 139 -8.05 -7.16 -37.55
CA LYS A 139 -7.99 -8.43 -38.28
C LYS A 139 -7.15 -8.38 -39.58
N GLY A 140 -6.69 -7.20 -39.99
CA GLY A 140 -5.86 -7.00 -41.18
C GLY A 140 -6.67 -6.90 -42.47
N LEU A 141 -6.32 -5.91 -43.29
CA LEU A 141 -6.70 -5.87 -44.70
C LEU A 141 -6.01 -7.06 -45.41
N PRO A 142 -6.70 -7.89 -46.22
CA PRO A 142 -6.00 -8.80 -47.09
C PRO A 142 -5.17 -7.99 -48.10
N ASP A 143 -3.88 -8.29 -48.21
CA ASP A 143 -3.03 -7.82 -49.29
C ASP A 143 -3.45 -8.52 -50.60
N ASN A 144 -4.49 -8.03 -51.27
CA ASN A 144 -4.89 -8.55 -52.57
C ASN A 144 -4.92 -7.46 -53.65
N GLU A 145 -3.78 -6.77 -53.83
CA GLU A 145 -3.43 -6.05 -55.06
C GLU A 145 -1.93 -6.22 -55.39
N LYS A 146 -1.44 -7.46 -55.36
CA LYS A 146 -0.18 -7.84 -56.01
C LYS A 146 -0.36 -9.16 -56.74
N GLN A 147 -1.07 -9.15 -57.87
CA GLN A 147 -0.90 -10.06 -59.00
C GLN A 147 -1.99 -9.75 -60.02
N ASP A 148 -1.72 -8.76 -60.87
CA ASP A 148 -2.17 -8.74 -62.27
C ASP A 148 -1.07 -8.04 -63.09
N SER A 149 0.10 -8.66 -63.05
CA SER A 149 1.10 -8.53 -64.10
C SER A 149 1.24 -9.90 -64.74
N LEU A 150 1.04 -9.97 -66.06
CA LEU A 150 1.04 -11.12 -66.97
C LEU A 150 -0.35 -11.65 -67.34
N VAL A 151 -1.02 -10.96 -68.27
CA VAL A 151 -1.19 -11.42 -69.66
C VAL A 151 -1.01 -10.22 -70.58
#